data_AF-A0A7V9DF08-F1
#
_entry.id   AF-A0A7V9DF08-F1
#
_cell.length_a   1.000
_cell.length_b   1.000
_cell.length_c   1.000
_cell.angle_alpha   90.00
_cell.angle_beta   90.00
_cell.angle_gamma   90.00
#
_symmetry.space_group_name_H-M   'P 1'
#
loop_
_entity.id
_entity.type
_entity.pdbx_description
1 polymer ?
#
loop_
_entity_poly.entity_id
_entity_poly.type
_entity_poly.pdbx_seq_one_letter_code
_entity_poly.pdbx_strand_id
1 'polypeptide(L)'
;MSGGGPTEDRERARRTRSDDRALVERQLGRPSRAFRRVAVRCPFGAPAVTEQAPYDEDGKPFPTTYYLTCPQLVAAVARLEAAGGVERWSA
;
A
#
# COMPACT_ATOMS: atom_id res chain seq x y z
N MET A 1 9.83 -13.34 -31.85
CA MET A 1 9.90 -12.72 -30.51
C MET A 1 9.39 -13.74 -29.52
N SER A 2 10.27 -14.51 -28.88
CA SER A 2 9.87 -15.54 -27.93
C SER A 2 9.34 -14.84 -26.67
N GLY A 3 8.02 -14.82 -26.50
CA GLY A 3 7.38 -14.31 -25.29
C GLY A 3 7.78 -15.17 -24.10
N GLY A 4 8.10 -14.51 -22.98
CA GLY A 4 8.55 -15.20 -21.77
C GLY A 4 7.52 -16.21 -21.28
N GLY A 5 8.00 -17.35 -20.80
CA GLY A 5 7.14 -18.44 -20.34
C GLY A 5 6.40 -18.10 -19.02
N PRO A 6 5.39 -18.89 -18.63
CA PRO A 6 4.59 -18.67 -17.42
C PRO A 6 5.40 -18.58 -16.11
N THR A 7 6.60 -19.15 -16.08
CA THR A 7 7.54 -19.09 -14.96
C THR A 7 8.22 -17.72 -14.84
N GLU A 8 8.63 -17.13 -15.95
CA GLU A 8 9.30 -15.82 -16.00
C GLU A 8 8.34 -14.69 -15.59
N ASP A 9 7.08 -14.78 -16.01
CA ASP A 9 6.03 -13.84 -15.59
C ASP A 9 5.77 -13.90 -14.08
N ARG A 10 5.75 -15.10 -13.48
CA ARG A 10 5.60 -15.27 -12.03
C ARG A 10 6.79 -14.72 -11.26
N GLU A 11 8.00 -14.85 -11.79
CA GLU A 11 9.20 -14.29 -11.17
C GLU A 11 9.21 -12.76 -11.24
N ARG A 12 8.86 -12.19 -12.40
CA ARG A 12 8.71 -10.74 -12.56
C ARG A 12 7.68 -10.16 -11.60
N ALA A 13 6.51 -10.81 -11.49
CA ALA A 13 5.46 -10.41 -10.55
C ALA A 13 5.89 -10.56 -9.08
N ARG A 14 6.71 -11.57 -8.73
CA ARG A 14 7.32 -11.69 -7.40
C ARG A 14 8.30 -10.55 -7.12
N ARG A 15 9.17 -10.22 -8.08
CA ARG A 15 10.14 -9.13 -7.95
C ARG A 15 9.45 -7.78 -7.79
N THR A 16 8.50 -7.45 -8.66
CA THR A 16 7.70 -6.22 -8.54
C THR A 16 7.00 -6.11 -7.18
N ARG A 17 6.41 -7.21 -6.68
CA ARG A 17 5.79 -7.21 -5.33
C ARG A 17 6.82 -7.02 -4.20
N SER A 18 8.02 -7.56 -4.33
CA SER A 18 9.11 -7.34 -3.37
C SER A 18 9.58 -5.89 -3.39
N ASP A 19 9.70 -5.30 -4.58
CA ASP A 19 10.07 -3.89 -4.76
C ASP A 19 8.99 -2.96 -4.18
N ASP A 20 7.71 -3.31 -4.38
CA ASP A 20 6.58 -2.60 -3.78
C ASP A 20 6.61 -2.67 -2.25
N ARG A 21 6.87 -3.85 -1.66
CA ARG A 21 6.97 -4.00 -0.21
C ARG A 21 8.09 -3.13 0.36
N ALA A 22 9.28 -3.16 -0.26
CA ALA A 22 10.41 -2.35 0.17
C ALA A 22 10.10 -0.84 0.06
N LEU A 23 9.39 -0.41 -0.99
CA LEU A 23 8.93 0.97 -1.14
C LEU A 23 7.94 1.36 -0.04
N VAL A 24 6.96 0.51 0.24
CA VAL A 24 5.96 0.72 1.31
C VAL A 24 6.62 0.84 2.67
N GLU A 25 7.59 -0.02 2.99
CA GLU A 25 8.31 0.03 4.26
C GLU A 25 9.10 1.33 4.43
N ARG A 26 9.71 1.84 3.35
CA ARG A 26 10.33 3.17 3.34
C ARG A 26 9.33 4.29 3.54
N GLN A 27 8.15 4.21 2.91
CA GLN A 27 7.08 5.18 3.09
C GLN A 27 6.54 5.20 4.52
N LEU A 28 6.42 4.03 5.15
CA LEU A 28 5.91 3.86 6.52
C LEU A 28 6.95 4.15 7.60
N GLY A 29 8.24 4.08 7.27
CA GLY A 29 9.34 4.15 8.24
C GLY A 29 9.40 2.93 9.18
N ARG A 30 8.75 1.81 8.81
CA ARG A 30 8.67 0.58 9.60
C ARG A 30 8.36 -0.63 8.70
N PRO A 31 8.62 -1.88 9.16
CA PRO A 31 8.20 -3.07 8.43
C PRO A 31 6.69 -3.10 8.19
N SER A 32 6.26 -3.59 7.02
CA SER A 32 4.84 -3.68 6.66
C SER A 32 4.26 -4.98 7.21
N ARG A 33 3.24 -4.88 8.07
CA ARG A 33 2.50 -6.03 8.62
C ARG A 33 1.29 -6.37 7.75
N ALA A 34 0.99 -7.65 7.64
CA ALA A 34 -0.15 -8.19 6.89
C ALA A 34 -0.24 -7.72 5.42
N PHE A 35 0.85 -7.31 4.78
CA PHE A 35 0.84 -6.78 3.40
C PHE A 35 0.41 -7.84 2.37
N ARG A 36 -0.65 -7.56 1.59
CA ARG A 36 -1.09 -8.43 0.48
C ARG A 36 -0.65 -7.93 -0.88
N ARG A 37 -0.99 -6.68 -1.21
CA ARG A 37 -0.71 -6.07 -2.51
C ARG A 37 -0.83 -4.56 -2.43
N VAL A 38 -0.30 -3.89 -3.45
CA VAL A 38 -0.62 -2.49 -3.74
C VAL A 38 -2.01 -2.45 -4.38
N ALA A 39 -2.96 -1.78 -3.72
CA ALA A 39 -4.31 -1.59 -4.22
C ALA A 39 -4.39 -0.39 -5.17
N VAL A 40 -3.64 0.67 -4.90
CA VAL A 40 -3.60 1.90 -5.70
C VAL A 40 -2.16 2.38 -5.83
N ARG A 41 -1.76 2.77 -7.05
CA ARG A 41 -0.50 3.50 -7.31
C ARG A 41 -0.79 4.98 -7.50
N CYS A 42 0.12 5.84 -7.03
CA CYS A 42 0.04 7.27 -7.28
C CYS A 42 0.40 7.58 -8.76
N PRO A 43 0.15 8.82 -9.25
CA PRO A 43 0.51 9.22 -10.61
C PRO A 43 1.99 9.06 -10.97
N PHE A 44 2.87 8.99 -9.97
CA PHE A 44 4.31 8.75 -10.16
C PHE A 44 4.68 7.26 -10.18
N GLY A 45 3.69 6.35 -10.13
CA GLY A 45 3.88 4.89 -10.19
C GLY A 45 4.22 4.21 -8.85
N ALA A 46 4.44 4.98 -7.78
CA ALA A 46 4.73 4.44 -6.45
C ALA A 46 3.46 3.94 -5.74
N PRO A 47 3.57 3.00 -4.79
CA PRO A 47 2.44 2.58 -3.96
C PRO A 47 1.79 3.77 -3.24
N ALA A 48 0.46 3.87 -3.32
CA ALA A 48 -0.32 4.87 -2.60
C ALA A 48 -1.19 4.26 -1.51
N VAL A 49 -1.88 3.16 -1.83
CA VAL A 49 -2.72 2.41 -0.90
C VAL A 49 -2.33 0.95 -0.97
N THR A 50 -2.14 0.33 0.19
CA THR A 50 -1.92 -1.10 0.32
C THR A 50 -3.18 -1.80 0.78
N GLU A 51 -3.34 -3.07 0.41
CA GLU A 51 -4.33 -3.97 0.98
C GLU A 51 -3.68 -4.92 1.97
N GLN A 52 -4.35 -5.13 3.10
CA GLN A 52 -3.87 -5.96 4.20
C GLN A 52 -4.69 -7.24 4.33
N ALA A 53 -4.02 -8.32 4.71
CA ALA A 53 -4.67 -9.51 5.22
C ALA A 53 -5.33 -9.19 6.58
N PRO A 54 -6.43 -9.89 6.92
CA PRO A 54 -7.09 -9.68 8.21
C PRO A 54 -6.22 -10.06 9.41
N TYR A 55 -5.22 -10.93 9.21
CA TYR A 55 -4.26 -11.37 10.23
C TYR A 55 -2.84 -11.34 9.65
N ASP A 56 -1.83 -11.07 10.49
CA ASP A 56 -0.42 -11.15 10.12
C ASP A 56 0.18 -12.56 10.30
N GLU A 57 1.49 -12.68 10.09
CA GLU A 57 2.22 -13.96 10.14
C GLU A 57 2.21 -14.58 11.56
N ASP A 58 2.01 -13.76 12.60
CA ASP A 58 1.88 -14.19 13.99
C ASP A 58 0.42 -14.45 14.40
N GLY A 59 -0.53 -14.32 13.45
CA GLY A 59 -1.97 -14.48 13.70
C GLY A 59 -2.63 -13.28 14.39
N LYS A 60 -1.93 -12.14 14.54
CA LYS A 60 -2.50 -10.94 15.16
C LYS A 60 -3.40 -10.20 14.17
N PRO A 61 -4.60 -9.74 14.59
CA PRO A 61 -5.50 -9.02 13.70
C PRO A 61 -4.88 -7.70 13.20
N PHE A 62 -5.16 -7.38 11.94
CA PHE A 62 -4.88 -6.08 11.35
C PHE A 62 -6.22 -5.36 11.11
N PRO A 63 -6.51 -4.25 11.81
CA PRO A 63 -7.87 -3.69 11.86
C PRO A 63 -8.29 -2.96 10.57
N THR A 64 -7.37 -2.73 9.63
CA THR A 64 -7.61 -1.90 8.45
C THR A 64 -7.31 -2.65 7.17
N THR A 65 -8.33 -2.88 6.32
CA THR A 65 -8.17 -3.56 5.03
C THR A 65 -7.36 -2.73 4.02
N TYR A 66 -7.55 -1.41 3.98
CA TYR A 66 -6.83 -0.51 3.08
C TYR A 66 -6.05 0.54 3.87
N TYR A 67 -4.75 0.65 3.62
CA TYR A 67 -3.89 1.55 4.38
C TYR A 67 -3.17 2.52 3.44
N LEU A 68 -3.26 3.81 3.76
CA LEU A 68 -2.66 4.87 2.97
C LEU A 68 -1.18 5.02 3.35
N THR A 69 -0.29 4.88 2.36
CA THR A 69 1.17 4.90 2.60
C THR A 69 1.90 6.02 1.85
N CYS A 70 1.37 6.52 0.72
CA CYS A 70 2.05 7.59 -0.03
C CYS A 70 2.18 8.86 0.82
N PRO A 71 3.41 9.37 1.08
CA PRO A 71 3.63 10.51 1.96
C PRO A 71 2.92 11.80 1.49
N GLN A 72 2.87 12.00 0.17
CA GLN A 72 2.21 13.18 -0.41
C GLN A 72 0.70 13.14 -0.19
N LEU A 73 0.08 11.96 -0.35
CA LEU A 73 -1.35 11.79 -0.16
C LEU A 73 -1.73 11.81 1.32
N VAL A 74 -0.91 11.22 2.20
CA VAL A 74 -1.04 11.36 3.66
C VAL A 74 -1.05 12.84 4.06
N ALA A 75 -0.07 13.62 3.58
CA ALA A 75 -0.02 15.06 3.87
C ALA A 75 -1.23 15.83 3.30
N ALA A 76 -1.75 15.43 2.13
CA ALA A 76 -2.94 16.05 1.56
C ALA A 76 -4.20 15.75 2.38
N VAL A 77 -4.40 14.50 2.79
CA VAL A 77 -5.51 14.09 3.67
C VAL A 77 -5.42 14.81 5.01
N ALA A 78 -4.23 14.86 5.63
CA ALA A 78 -4.04 15.57 6.90
C ALA A 78 -4.43 17.06 6.81
N ARG A 79 -4.16 17.74 5.69
CA ARG A 79 -4.61 19.12 5.47
C ARG A 79 -6.13 19.23 5.34
N LEU A 80 -6.78 18.27 4.68
CA LEU A 80 -8.25 18.23 4.56
C LEU A 80 -8.91 18.00 5.92
N GLU A 81 -8.37 17.08 6.71
CA GLU A 81 -8.83 16.80 8.08
C GLU A 81 -8.66 18.04 8.97
N ALA A 82 -7.46 18.64 8.98
CA ALA A 82 -7.18 19.86 9.76
C ALA A 82 -8.06 21.05 9.35
N ALA A 83 -8.54 21.09 8.11
CA ALA A 83 -9.48 22.11 7.63
C ALA A 83 -10.94 21.83 8.04
N GLY A 84 -11.21 20.92 8.99
CA GLY A 84 -12.56 20.55 9.43
C GLY A 84 -13.27 19.59 8.47
N GLY A 85 -12.52 18.84 7.66
CA GLY A 85 -13.06 17.96 6.63
C GLY A 85 -13.90 16.82 7.21
N VAL A 86 -13.49 16.25 8.34
CA VAL A 86 -14.20 15.12 8.94
C VAL A 86 -15.51 15.59 9.58
N GLU A 87 -15.46 16.71 10.30
CA GLU A 87 -16.61 17.30 10.99
C GLU A 87 -17.71 17.70 10.01
N ARG A 88 -17.36 18.31 8.86
CA ARG A 88 -18.33 18.68 7.82
C ARG A 88 -19.12 17.50 7.26
N TRP A 89 -18.53 16.30 7.26
CA TRP A 89 -19.16 15.08 6.73
C TRP A 89 -19.89 14.26 7.79
N SER A 90 -19.75 14.63 9.06
CA SER A 90 -20.36 13.93 10.20
C SER A 90 -21.64 14.60 10.71
N ALA A 91 -22.09 15.66 10.04
CA ALA A 91 -23.31 16.41 10.31
C ALA A 91 -24.44 15.96 9.37
#